data_AF-A0A4U5ULQ4-F1
#
_entry.id   AF-A0A4U5ULQ4-F1
#
_cell.length_a   1.000
_cell.length_b   1.000
_cell.length_c   1.000
_cell.angle_alpha   90.00
_cell.angle_beta   90.00
_cell.angle_gamma   90.00
#
_symmetry.space_group_name_H-M   'P 1'
#
loop_
_entity.id
_entity.type
_entity.pdbx_description
1 polymer ?
#
loop_
_entity_poly.entity_id
_entity_poly.type
_entity_poly.pdbx_seq_one_letter_code
_entity_poly.pdbx_strand_id
1 'polypeptide(L)'
;MTPQNSPEGDTRSQRELLAGPAQGNGSLQNCSSIAVREGRNFTVSWEPCGEQLNGFLCQYSLGGETCDGLKVGAGAQVKYIAHTGYEVRDSKSFPQGTIAVVGKIGSKYPDSKHVCYNKEWVQAPWFCEVFDGGCEHKCDKKTCLCPAGQTILPNKITCAADPCAKCAHECQRWGDTYACKCRKGYILAPDGRSCLDVNECVAETRAQVRVRSV
;
A
#
# COMPACT_ATOMS: atom_id res chain seq x y z
N MET A 1 43.60 14.11 -19.70
CA MET A 1 43.28 15.46 -19.19
C MET A 1 41.76 15.54 -19.04
N THR A 2 41.26 15.31 -17.84
CA THR A 2 39.97 15.86 -17.36
C THR A 2 40.28 17.15 -16.59
N PRO A 3 39.31 17.93 -16.07
CA PRO A 3 37.95 18.26 -16.53
C PRO A 3 37.70 19.79 -16.48
N GLN A 4 36.57 20.28 -16.97
CA GLN A 4 35.90 21.45 -16.37
C GLN A 4 34.39 21.21 -16.28
N ASN A 5 33.84 21.54 -15.10
CA ASN A 5 32.50 21.27 -14.57
C ASN A 5 31.47 22.35 -14.96
N SER A 6 30.23 21.90 -15.28
CA SER A 6 28.87 22.24 -14.74
C SER A 6 28.39 23.72 -14.61
N PRO A 7 27.08 24.05 -14.39
CA PRO A 7 25.95 23.18 -13.98
C PRO A 7 24.53 23.47 -14.59
N GLU A 8 23.53 22.67 -14.17
CA GLU A 8 22.04 22.83 -14.19
C GLU A 8 21.29 22.83 -15.56
N GLY A 9 20.14 22.20 -15.80
CA GLY A 9 19.14 21.41 -15.06
C GLY A 9 17.87 21.25 -15.94
N ASP A 10 17.11 20.14 -15.75
CA ASP A 10 15.70 19.93 -16.17
C ASP A 10 15.34 19.96 -17.69
N THR A 11 14.46 19.17 -18.30
CA THR A 11 13.26 18.43 -17.89
C THR A 11 13.00 17.28 -18.86
N ARG A 12 12.32 16.27 -18.31
CA ARG A 12 11.79 15.07 -18.93
C ARG A 12 10.56 15.36 -19.80
N SER A 13 10.48 14.66 -20.94
CA SER A 13 9.25 14.15 -21.57
C SER A 13 8.25 15.16 -22.17
N GLN A 14 8.25 15.21 -23.50
CA GLN A 14 6.99 15.29 -24.26
C GLN A 14 7.17 14.49 -25.55
N ARG A 15 6.88 13.18 -25.48
CA ARG A 15 6.51 12.43 -26.68
C ARG A 15 5.09 12.88 -27.03
N GLU A 16 5.00 13.62 -28.12
CA GLU A 16 3.79 13.84 -28.88
C GLU A 16 3.07 12.49 -29.10
N LEU A 17 1.91 12.32 -28.47
CA LEU A 17 0.89 11.41 -28.97
C LEU A 17 -0.03 12.26 -29.83
N LEU A 18 0.39 12.45 -31.08
CA LEU A 18 -0.45 12.96 -32.15
C LEU A 18 -1.67 12.04 -32.26
N ALA A 19 -2.85 12.59 -31.99
CA ALA A 19 -4.08 12.04 -32.50
C ALA A 19 -3.95 11.97 -34.04
N GLY A 20 -4.16 10.78 -34.60
CA GLY A 20 -4.09 10.57 -36.05
C GLY A 20 -5.10 11.45 -36.81
N PRO A 21 -4.84 11.72 -38.10
CA PRO A 21 -5.63 12.68 -38.87
C PRO A 21 -6.97 12.08 -39.30
N ALA A 22 -8.04 12.85 -39.18
CA ALA A 22 -9.20 12.68 -40.04
C ALA A 22 -8.99 13.58 -41.28
N GLN A 23 -8.54 13.00 -42.39
CA GLN A 23 -8.69 13.65 -43.69
C GLN A 23 -10.18 13.67 -44.04
N GLY A 24 -10.70 14.86 -44.38
CA GLY A 24 -11.91 14.98 -45.20
C GLY A 24 -13.07 15.77 -44.58
N ASN A 25 -13.17 17.03 -45.01
CA ASN A 25 -14.38 17.85 -45.13
C ASN A 25 -15.03 18.39 -43.83
N GLY A 26 -14.69 19.63 -43.49
CA GLY A 26 -15.71 20.68 -43.32
C GLY A 26 -16.77 20.55 -42.22
N SER A 27 -16.50 19.88 -41.10
CA SER A 27 -17.27 20.10 -39.87
C SER A 27 -16.34 20.17 -38.67
N LEU A 28 -16.50 21.20 -37.84
CA LEU A 28 -15.87 21.21 -36.52
C LEU A 28 -16.42 20.01 -35.75
N GLN A 29 -15.56 19.00 -35.55
CA GLN A 29 -15.92 17.84 -34.75
C GLN A 29 -15.97 18.27 -33.29
N ASN A 30 -17.05 17.92 -32.60
CA ASN A 30 -17.17 18.16 -31.16
C ASN A 30 -16.34 17.10 -30.42
N CYS A 31 -15.39 17.55 -29.61
CA CYS A 31 -14.62 16.68 -28.72
C CYS A 31 -15.31 16.60 -27.34
N SER A 32 -15.34 15.42 -26.72
CA SER A 32 -15.75 15.32 -25.31
C SER A 32 -14.63 15.90 -24.44
N SER A 33 -14.92 16.97 -23.70
CA SER A 33 -13.96 17.59 -22.78
C SER A 33 -14.54 17.69 -21.38
N ILE A 34 -13.68 17.74 -20.36
CA ILE A 34 -14.11 17.96 -18.99
C ILE A 34 -13.64 19.35 -18.56
N ALA A 35 -14.61 20.22 -18.27
CA ALA A 35 -14.33 21.49 -17.61
C ALA A 35 -14.36 21.27 -16.09
N VAL A 36 -13.24 21.54 -15.44
CA VAL A 36 -13.13 21.51 -13.97
C VAL A 36 -13.17 22.95 -13.47
N ARG A 37 -14.23 23.33 -12.75
CA ARG A 37 -14.25 24.57 -11.97
C ARG A 37 -13.76 24.28 -10.56
N GLU A 38 -12.91 25.16 -10.04
CA GLU A 38 -12.40 25.06 -8.66
C GLU A 38 -13.59 25.12 -7.69
N GLY A 39 -13.87 24.03 -6.96
CA GLY A 39 -15.05 23.92 -6.09
C GLY A 39 -16.12 22.91 -6.55
N ARG A 40 -15.74 21.63 -6.62
CA ARG A 40 -16.58 20.42 -6.43
C ARG A 40 -17.71 20.07 -7.40
N ASN A 41 -17.81 20.62 -8.61
CA ASN A 41 -18.69 20.04 -9.64
C ASN A 41 -17.96 19.96 -10.98
N PHE A 42 -17.84 18.75 -11.53
CA PHE A 42 -17.31 18.50 -12.86
C PHE A 42 -18.49 18.52 -13.85
N THR A 43 -18.40 19.32 -14.90
CA THR A 43 -19.40 19.33 -15.98
C THR A 43 -18.73 18.84 -17.25
N VAL A 44 -19.29 17.80 -17.86
CA VAL A 44 -18.83 17.30 -19.17
C VAL A 44 -19.53 18.14 -20.23
N SER A 45 -18.75 18.88 -21.02
CA SER A 45 -19.26 19.63 -22.16
C SER A 45 -18.58 19.19 -23.45
N TRP A 46 -19.35 19.24 -24.54
CA TRP A 46 -18.84 19.00 -25.88
C TRP A 46 -18.31 20.31 -26.42
N GLU A 47 -16.99 20.45 -26.50
CA GLU A 47 -16.32 21.67 -26.97
C GLU A 47 -15.60 21.40 -28.31
N PRO A 48 -15.47 22.39 -29.20
CA PRO A 48 -14.72 22.23 -30.44
C PRO A 48 -13.23 22.03 -30.14
N CYS A 49 -12.58 21.12 -30.88
CA CYS A 49 -11.21 20.66 -30.61
C CYS A 49 -10.10 21.71 -30.88
N GLY A 50 -10.44 22.99 -31.08
CA GLY A 50 -9.51 24.08 -31.39
C GLY A 50 -9.05 24.91 -30.18
N GLU A 51 -9.65 24.70 -29.01
CA GLU A 51 -9.36 25.48 -27.79
C GLU A 51 -8.50 24.70 -26.79
N GLN A 52 -7.76 25.42 -25.93
CA GLN A 52 -6.97 24.82 -24.86
C GLN A 52 -7.88 24.29 -23.75
N LEU A 53 -8.13 22.98 -23.74
CA LEU A 53 -9.00 22.32 -22.75
C LEU A 53 -8.25 22.06 -21.44
N ASN A 54 -8.96 22.14 -20.30
CA ASN A 54 -8.41 21.76 -18.99
C ASN A 54 -8.12 20.25 -18.87
N GLY A 55 -8.76 19.41 -19.70
CA GLY A 55 -8.54 17.97 -19.76
C GLY A 55 -9.53 17.27 -20.69
N PHE A 56 -9.19 16.04 -21.08
CA PHE A 56 -10.01 15.15 -21.91
C PHE A 56 -10.37 13.87 -21.15
N LEU A 57 -11.55 13.31 -21.43
CA LEU A 57 -11.91 11.96 -20.98
C LEU A 57 -11.75 11.01 -22.16
N CYS A 58 -10.90 9.99 -22.04
CA CYS A 58 -10.86 8.93 -23.03
C CYS A 58 -12.01 7.95 -22.78
N GLN A 59 -12.93 7.84 -23.74
CA GLN A 59 -13.86 6.72 -23.77
C GLN A 59 -13.10 5.46 -24.21
N TYR A 60 -12.69 4.65 -23.26
CA TYR A 60 -12.03 3.36 -23.54
C TYR A 60 -13.10 2.26 -23.66
N SER A 61 -13.33 1.79 -24.89
CA SER A 61 -14.19 0.63 -25.15
C SER A 61 -13.43 -0.66 -24.89
N LEU A 62 -13.44 -1.15 -23.64
CA LEU A 62 -12.69 -2.34 -23.20
C LEU A 62 -13.35 -3.69 -23.57
N GLY A 63 -14.09 -3.77 -24.68
CA GLY A 63 -14.61 -5.05 -25.19
C GLY A 63 -15.45 -5.89 -24.21
N GLY A 64 -16.03 -5.28 -23.16
CA GLY A 64 -16.80 -5.97 -22.13
C GLY A 64 -15.97 -6.71 -21.07
N GLU A 65 -14.65 -6.56 -21.04
CA GLU A 65 -13.75 -7.20 -20.06
C GLU A 65 -13.58 -6.35 -18.80
N THR A 66 -14.69 -5.99 -18.16
CA THR A 66 -14.67 -5.22 -16.90
C THR A 66 -15.05 -6.12 -15.73
N CYS A 67 -14.50 -5.85 -14.55
CA CYS A 67 -14.93 -6.50 -13.32
C CYS A 67 -16.17 -5.80 -12.75
N ASP A 68 -17.09 -6.56 -12.19
CA ASP A 68 -18.17 -6.03 -11.36
C ASP A 68 -17.65 -5.55 -10.00
N GLY A 69 -18.48 -4.83 -9.24
CA GLY A 69 -18.15 -4.46 -7.86
C GLY A 69 -17.81 -5.69 -7.00
N LEU A 70 -16.62 -5.67 -6.41
CA LEU A 70 -16.10 -6.69 -5.51
C LEU A 70 -17.06 -6.90 -4.33
N LYS A 71 -17.48 -8.16 -4.13
CA LYS A 71 -18.35 -8.54 -3.02
C LYS A 71 -17.52 -8.78 -1.77
N VAL A 72 -17.82 -8.07 -0.69
CA VAL A 72 -17.12 -8.19 0.60
C VAL A 72 -18.11 -8.49 1.73
N GLY A 73 -17.63 -9.10 2.80
CA GLY A 73 -18.43 -9.44 3.97
C GLY A 73 -18.95 -8.23 4.76
N ALA A 74 -19.91 -8.46 5.65
CA ALA A 74 -20.51 -7.41 6.49
C ALA A 74 -19.44 -6.67 7.31
N GLY A 75 -19.44 -5.34 7.25
CA GLY A 75 -18.50 -4.46 7.97
C GLY A 75 -17.19 -4.15 7.23
N ALA A 76 -16.96 -4.72 6.04
CA ALA A 76 -15.86 -4.34 5.17
C ALA A 76 -16.29 -3.25 4.17
N GLN A 77 -15.38 -2.33 3.88
CA GLN A 77 -15.51 -1.31 2.84
C GLN A 77 -14.51 -1.58 1.71
N VAL A 78 -14.89 -1.22 0.49
CA VAL A 78 -14.01 -1.32 -0.69
C VAL A 78 -13.77 0.07 -1.25
N LYS A 79 -12.49 0.40 -1.42
CA LYS A 79 -12.05 1.58 -2.16
C LYS A 79 -11.46 1.14 -3.49
N TYR A 80 -12.00 1.64 -4.59
CA TYR A 80 -11.49 1.34 -5.93
C TYR A 80 -10.54 2.45 -6.39
N ILE A 81 -9.41 2.04 -6.97
CA ILE A 81 -8.35 2.93 -7.44
C ILE A 81 -8.08 2.55 -8.90
N ALA A 82 -8.24 3.50 -9.81
CA ALA A 82 -7.89 3.31 -11.22
C ALA A 82 -6.38 3.06 -11.37
N HIS A 83 -5.97 2.45 -12.48
CA HIS A 83 -4.55 2.26 -12.81
C HIS A 83 -3.70 3.55 -12.76
N THR A 84 -4.33 4.73 -12.90
CA THR A 84 -3.69 6.05 -12.80
C THR A 84 -3.60 6.59 -11.37
N GLY A 85 -4.09 5.86 -10.36
CA GLY A 85 -4.05 6.26 -8.95
C GLY A 85 -5.26 7.06 -8.44
N TYR A 86 -6.23 7.40 -9.30
CA TYR A 86 -7.44 8.10 -8.88
C TYR A 86 -8.46 7.17 -8.23
N GLU A 87 -9.14 7.66 -7.20
CA GLU A 87 -10.25 6.94 -6.58
C GLU A 87 -11.46 6.92 -7.51
N VAL A 88 -12.02 5.73 -7.74
CA VAL A 88 -13.22 5.52 -8.55
C VAL A 88 -14.42 5.48 -7.60
N ARG A 89 -15.37 6.41 -7.80
CA ARG A 89 -16.62 6.51 -7.04
C ARG A 89 -17.82 6.18 -7.90
N ASP A 90 -18.85 5.64 -7.27
CA ASP A 90 -20.18 5.39 -7.86
C ASP A 90 -20.19 4.58 -9.18
N SER A 91 -19.11 3.81 -9.44
CA SER A 91 -19.05 2.90 -10.58
C SER A 91 -19.51 1.50 -10.22
N LYS A 92 -20.20 0.85 -11.15
CA LYS A 92 -20.62 -0.56 -11.05
C LYS A 92 -19.72 -1.51 -11.86
N SER A 93 -18.90 -0.96 -12.75
CA SER A 93 -18.04 -1.69 -13.68
C SER A 93 -16.64 -1.08 -13.66
N PHE A 94 -15.62 -1.94 -13.56
CA PHE A 94 -14.25 -1.54 -13.33
C PHE A 94 -13.34 -2.04 -14.46
N PRO A 95 -12.56 -1.15 -15.09
CA PRO A 95 -11.63 -1.53 -16.15
C PRO A 95 -10.49 -2.40 -15.62
N GLN A 96 -9.83 -3.10 -16.55
CA GLN A 96 -8.60 -3.87 -16.29
C GLN A 96 -7.55 -3.02 -15.57
N GLY A 97 -6.87 -3.63 -14.59
CA GLY A 97 -5.87 -2.96 -13.77
C GLY A 97 -6.43 -2.05 -12.67
N THR A 98 -7.75 -1.92 -12.54
CA THR A 98 -8.35 -1.29 -11.34
C THR A 98 -7.94 -2.09 -10.11
N ILE A 99 -7.56 -1.39 -9.04
CA ILE A 99 -7.20 -1.97 -7.76
C ILE A 99 -8.36 -1.76 -6.78
N ALA A 100 -8.88 -2.84 -6.19
CA ALA A 100 -9.83 -2.79 -5.08
C ALA A 100 -9.07 -2.98 -3.76
N VAL A 101 -9.15 -2.00 -2.86
CA VAL A 101 -8.58 -2.05 -1.53
C VAL A 101 -9.70 -2.33 -0.54
N VAL A 102 -9.64 -3.47 0.14
CA VAL A 102 -10.63 -3.91 1.12
C VAL A 102 -10.08 -3.65 2.52
N GLY A 103 -10.91 -3.09 3.40
CA GLY A 103 -10.56 -2.95 4.81
C GLY A 103 -11.79 -2.64 5.65
N LYS A 104 -11.63 -2.58 6.97
CA LYS A 104 -12.69 -2.15 7.89
C LYS A 104 -12.60 -0.65 8.15
N ILE A 105 -13.74 -0.03 8.42
CA ILE A 105 -13.80 1.39 8.81
C ILE A 105 -12.92 1.60 10.06
N GLY A 106 -12.01 2.58 10.00
CA GLY A 106 -11.11 2.92 11.10
C GLY A 106 -9.90 2.00 11.28
N SER A 107 -9.74 0.95 10.47
CA SER A 107 -8.52 0.14 10.50
C SER A 107 -7.36 0.87 9.84
N LYS A 108 -6.18 0.80 10.47
CA LYS A 108 -4.94 1.44 9.97
C LYS A 108 -4.46 0.82 8.65
N TYR A 109 -4.69 -0.48 8.47
CA TYR A 109 -4.18 -1.26 7.35
C TYR A 109 -5.34 -1.93 6.59
N PRO A 110 -5.19 -2.17 5.28
CA PRO A 110 -6.19 -2.91 4.51
C PRO A 110 -6.19 -4.39 4.91
N ASP A 111 -7.35 -5.03 4.83
CA ASP A 111 -7.48 -6.47 5.00
C ASP A 111 -6.94 -7.22 3.76
N SER A 112 -7.16 -6.67 2.56
CA SER A 112 -6.65 -7.22 1.31
C SER A 112 -6.64 -6.17 0.18
N LYS A 113 -5.91 -6.47 -0.90
CA LYS A 113 -5.98 -5.77 -2.18
C LYS A 113 -6.29 -6.76 -3.29
N HIS A 114 -6.97 -6.30 -4.33
CA HIS A 114 -7.30 -7.09 -5.51
C HIS A 114 -7.05 -6.27 -6.77
N VAL A 115 -6.63 -6.91 -7.85
CA VAL A 115 -6.52 -6.28 -9.18
C VAL A 115 -7.55 -6.90 -10.12
N CYS A 116 -8.25 -6.05 -10.88
CA CYS A 116 -9.16 -6.51 -11.91
C CYS A 116 -8.36 -7.03 -13.10
N TYR A 117 -8.50 -8.31 -13.40
CA TYR A 117 -7.88 -8.97 -14.55
C TYR A 117 -8.86 -9.96 -15.19
N ASN A 118 -9.07 -9.88 -16.50
CA ASN A 118 -9.97 -10.77 -17.24
C ASN A 118 -11.35 -10.99 -16.59
N LYS A 119 -12.02 -9.93 -16.13
CA LYS A 119 -13.33 -9.95 -15.44
C LYS A 119 -13.32 -10.54 -14.02
N GLU A 120 -12.15 -10.92 -13.51
CA GLU A 120 -11.98 -11.48 -12.19
C GLU A 120 -11.15 -10.56 -11.29
N TRP A 121 -11.43 -10.62 -9.99
CA TRP A 121 -10.62 -9.96 -8.97
C TRP A 121 -9.55 -10.90 -8.46
N VAL A 122 -8.30 -10.60 -8.79
CA VAL A 122 -7.14 -11.37 -8.35
C VAL A 122 -6.60 -10.77 -7.05
N GLN A 123 -6.66 -11.53 -5.96
CA GLN A 123 -6.17 -11.09 -4.66
C GLN A 123 -4.63 -10.99 -4.63
N ALA A 124 -4.12 -9.95 -3.97
CA ALA A 124 -2.70 -9.79 -3.68
C ALA A 124 -2.21 -10.83 -2.65
N PRO A 125 -0.94 -11.27 -2.73
CA PRO A 125 0.07 -10.81 -3.68
C PRO A 125 -0.06 -11.46 -5.06
N TRP A 126 -0.13 -10.64 -6.11
CA TRP A 126 -0.07 -11.11 -7.50
C TRP A 126 1.36 -10.98 -8.05
N PHE A 127 1.54 -11.21 -9.35
CA PHE A 127 2.84 -11.15 -10.01
C PHE A 127 3.46 -9.75 -9.93
N CYS A 128 4.75 -9.65 -9.61
CA CYS A 128 5.42 -8.38 -9.31
C CYS A 128 5.46 -7.39 -10.49
N GLU A 129 5.38 -7.88 -11.73
CA GLU A 129 5.36 -7.07 -12.95
C GLU A 129 4.12 -6.16 -13.01
N VAL A 130 3.07 -6.51 -12.28
CA VAL A 130 1.83 -5.72 -12.18
C VAL A 130 1.85 -5.04 -10.81
N PHE A 131 1.96 -3.71 -10.77
CA PHE A 131 1.85 -2.89 -9.54
C PHE A 131 2.58 -3.46 -8.31
N ASP A 132 3.81 -3.97 -8.50
CA ASP A 132 4.63 -4.58 -7.46
C ASP A 132 3.89 -5.65 -6.64
N GLY A 133 3.05 -6.47 -7.30
CA GLY A 133 2.27 -7.52 -6.66
C GLY A 133 1.23 -7.03 -5.66
N GLY A 134 0.97 -5.72 -5.60
CA GLY A 134 0.13 -5.07 -4.59
C GLY A 134 0.83 -4.86 -3.24
N CYS A 135 2.12 -5.15 -3.15
CA CYS A 135 2.94 -5.00 -1.94
C CYS A 135 3.09 -3.54 -1.52
N GLU A 136 3.29 -3.31 -0.22
CA GLU A 136 3.62 -1.98 0.31
C GLU A 136 5.05 -1.56 0.00
N HIS A 137 5.99 -2.50 -0.04
CA HIS A 137 7.41 -2.20 -0.22
C HIS A 137 8.05 -2.93 -1.41
N LYS A 138 8.58 -4.14 -1.21
CA LYS A 138 9.24 -4.90 -2.28
C LYS A 138 8.46 -6.17 -2.58
N CYS A 139 8.39 -6.53 -3.86
CA CYS A 139 7.81 -7.79 -4.32
C CYS A 139 8.92 -8.71 -4.87
N ASP A 140 8.84 -9.99 -4.52
CA ASP A 140 9.64 -11.06 -5.11
C ASP A 140 8.72 -12.19 -5.60
N LYS A 141 8.61 -12.34 -6.93
CA LYS A 141 7.70 -13.23 -7.68
C LYS A 141 6.20 -13.02 -7.37
N LYS A 142 5.76 -13.40 -6.16
CA LYS A 142 4.40 -13.24 -5.59
C LYS A 142 4.45 -13.13 -4.06
N THR A 143 5.53 -12.58 -3.53
CA THR A 143 5.74 -12.50 -2.08
C THR A 143 6.21 -11.10 -1.72
N CYS A 144 5.51 -10.47 -0.78
CA CYS A 144 5.87 -9.14 -0.31
C CYS A 144 6.95 -9.24 0.76
N LEU A 145 7.95 -8.37 0.63
CA LEU A 145 9.10 -8.27 1.52
C LEU A 145 9.11 -6.90 2.19
N CYS A 146 9.35 -6.91 3.50
CA CYS A 146 9.42 -5.71 4.31
C CYS A 146 10.87 -5.25 4.51
N PRO A 147 11.09 -3.94 4.72
CA PRO A 147 12.41 -3.41 5.04
C PRO A 147 12.88 -3.90 6.43
N ALA A 148 14.17 -3.67 6.73
CA ALA A 148 14.75 -4.04 8.01
C ALA A 148 13.99 -3.41 9.20
N GLY A 149 13.75 -4.18 10.26
CA GLY A 149 13.00 -3.74 11.44
C GLY A 149 11.47 -3.76 11.28
N GLN A 150 10.95 -4.29 10.17
CA GLN A 150 9.52 -4.49 9.93
C GLN A 150 9.21 -5.95 9.63
N THR A 151 7.98 -6.37 9.91
CA THR A 151 7.45 -7.69 9.54
C THR A 151 6.23 -7.55 8.66
N ILE A 152 6.00 -8.56 7.81
CA ILE A 152 4.80 -8.66 7.02
C ILE A 152 3.59 -8.98 7.92
N LEU A 153 2.52 -8.22 7.76
CA LEU A 153 1.25 -8.48 8.45
C LEU A 153 0.56 -9.74 7.90
N PRO A 154 -0.44 -10.29 8.62
CA PRO A 154 -1.20 -11.46 8.17
C PRO A 154 -1.89 -11.29 6.81
N ASN A 155 -2.15 -10.04 6.39
CA ASN A 155 -2.69 -9.72 5.06
C ASN A 155 -1.69 -9.96 3.91
N LYS A 156 -0.43 -10.29 4.21
CA LYS A 156 0.65 -10.62 3.28
C LYS A 156 1.07 -9.50 2.32
N ILE A 157 0.59 -8.27 2.52
CA ILE A 157 0.87 -7.13 1.63
C ILE A 157 1.40 -5.89 2.33
N THR A 158 1.18 -5.79 3.65
CA THR A 158 1.50 -4.60 4.44
C THR A 158 2.59 -4.91 5.43
N CYS A 159 3.47 -3.94 5.63
CA CYS A 159 4.55 -3.99 6.58
C CYS A 159 4.17 -3.21 7.84
N ALA A 160 4.52 -3.78 8.99
CA ALA A 160 4.41 -3.11 10.27
C ALA A 160 5.73 -3.20 11.01
N ALA A 161 6.02 -2.21 11.85
CA ALA A 161 7.17 -2.26 12.75
C ALA A 161 7.16 -3.58 13.53
N ASP A 162 8.29 -4.29 13.53
CA ASP A 162 8.39 -5.56 14.22
C ASP A 162 8.26 -5.31 15.74
N PRO A 163 7.19 -5.77 16.39
CA PRO A 163 7.07 -5.62 17.82
C PRO A 163 8.21 -6.35 18.58
N CYS A 164 8.78 -7.40 18.00
CA CYS A 164 9.90 -8.15 18.56
C CYS A 164 11.25 -7.47 18.39
N ALA A 165 11.41 -6.52 17.47
CA ALA A 165 12.69 -5.85 17.25
C ALA A 165 13.16 -5.02 18.46
N LYS A 166 12.30 -4.81 19.45
CA LYS A 166 12.60 -4.04 20.67
C LYS A 166 12.77 -4.91 21.93
N CYS A 167 12.68 -6.23 21.84
CA CYS A 167 12.92 -7.10 23.00
C CYS A 167 14.42 -7.22 23.29
N ALA A 168 14.83 -7.10 24.55
CA ALA A 168 16.24 -7.24 24.95
C ALA A 168 16.75 -8.69 24.80
N HIS A 169 15.88 -9.67 25.04
CA HIS A 169 16.18 -11.09 24.94
C HIS A 169 15.24 -11.79 23.95
N GLU A 170 14.39 -12.70 24.42
CA GLU A 170 13.52 -13.51 23.58
C GLU A 170 12.24 -12.74 23.27
N CYS A 171 11.64 -12.98 22.09
CA CYS A 171 10.30 -12.51 21.77
C CYS A 171 9.41 -13.70 21.48
N GLN A 172 8.27 -13.76 22.15
CA GLN A 172 7.26 -14.77 21.92
C GLN A 172 6.04 -14.13 21.27
N ARG A 173 5.69 -14.60 20.07
CA ARG A 173 4.51 -14.16 19.33
C ARG A 173 3.37 -15.17 19.50
N TRP A 174 2.16 -14.66 19.68
CA TRP A 174 0.92 -15.40 19.67
C TRP A 174 -0.08 -14.69 18.75
N GLY A 175 -0.12 -15.10 17.48
CA GLY A 175 -0.91 -14.42 16.45
C GLY A 175 -0.51 -12.95 16.32
N ASP A 176 -1.47 -12.05 16.54
CA ASP A 176 -1.28 -10.59 16.49
C ASP A 176 -0.73 -9.99 17.80
N THR A 177 -0.54 -10.82 18.85
CA THR A 177 0.02 -10.39 20.13
C THR A 177 1.46 -10.86 20.31
N TYR A 178 2.20 -10.18 21.17
CA TYR A 178 3.59 -10.51 21.49
C TYR A 178 3.91 -10.19 22.94
N ALA A 179 4.91 -10.89 23.48
CA ALA A 179 5.56 -10.52 24.72
C ALA A 179 7.07 -10.77 24.63
N CYS A 180 7.85 -9.88 25.23
CA CYS A 180 9.27 -10.12 25.44
C CYS A 180 9.45 -11.07 26.63
N LYS A 181 10.42 -11.97 26.53
CA LYS A 181 10.77 -12.92 27.57
C LYS A 181 12.25 -12.82 27.89
N CYS A 182 12.57 -12.85 29.18
CA CYS A 182 13.93 -12.81 29.65
C CYS A 182 14.49 -14.22 29.85
N ARG A 183 15.77 -14.39 29.52
CA ARG A 183 16.53 -15.62 29.83
C ARG A 183 16.62 -15.82 31.35
N LYS A 184 16.92 -17.06 31.77
CA LYS A 184 17.12 -17.38 33.20
C LYS A 184 18.20 -16.47 33.81
N GLY A 185 17.97 -15.99 35.03
CA GLY A 185 18.81 -14.97 35.69
C GLY A 185 18.38 -13.53 35.43
N TYR A 186 17.30 -13.31 34.66
CA TYR A 186 16.77 -11.98 34.35
C TYR A 186 15.26 -11.90 34.57
N ILE A 187 14.78 -10.72 34.95
CA ILE A 187 13.35 -10.39 35.03
C ILE A 187 12.97 -9.31 34.02
N LEU A 188 11.74 -9.36 33.53
CA LEU A 188 11.23 -8.36 32.59
C LEU A 188 11.02 -7.03 33.32
N ALA A 189 11.59 -5.95 32.78
CA ALA A 189 11.43 -4.60 33.32
C ALA A 189 9.98 -4.10 33.13
N PRO A 190 9.58 -3.04 33.85
CA PRO A 190 8.24 -2.45 33.71
C PRO A 190 7.93 -1.89 32.32
N ASP A 191 8.95 -1.63 31.50
CA ASP A 191 8.78 -1.24 30.10
C ASP A 191 8.31 -2.39 29.18
N GLY A 192 8.25 -3.61 29.71
CA GLY A 192 7.82 -4.83 29.03
C GLY A 192 8.80 -5.33 27.95
N ARG A 193 10.02 -4.79 27.90
CA ARG A 193 10.99 -5.01 26.82
C ARG A 193 12.40 -5.29 27.30
N SER A 194 12.84 -4.58 28.32
CA SER A 194 14.18 -4.71 28.89
C SER A 194 14.24 -5.86 29.88
N CYS A 195 15.42 -6.48 30.00
CA CYS A 195 15.67 -7.55 30.95
C CYS A 195 16.65 -7.07 32.02
N LEU A 196 16.19 -7.01 33.26
CA LEU A 196 16.99 -6.64 34.42
C LEU A 196 17.62 -7.90 35.01
N ASP A 197 18.92 -7.84 35.26
CA ASP A 197 19.67 -8.91 35.92
C ASP A 197 19.11 -9.14 37.33
N VAL A 198 18.81 -10.39 37.67
CA VAL A 198 18.40 -10.76 39.02
C VAL A 198 19.66 -10.86 39.83
N ASN A 199 19.85 -9.99 40.82
CA ASN A 199 20.98 -10.13 41.72
C ASN A 199 20.72 -11.27 42.72
N GLU A 200 21.12 -12.50 42.36
CA GLU A 200 20.95 -13.67 43.22
C GLU A 200 21.65 -13.52 44.56
N CYS A 201 22.73 -12.72 44.64
CA CYS A 201 23.44 -12.46 45.91
C CYS A 201 22.57 -11.74 46.95
N VAL A 202 21.57 -10.97 46.51
CA VAL A 202 20.63 -10.27 47.40
C VAL A 202 19.38 -11.12 47.64
N ALA A 203 18.95 -11.90 46.65
CA ALA A 203 17.79 -12.78 46.76
C ALA A 203 18.01 -13.99 47.70
N GLU A 204 19.24 -14.51 47.78
CA GLU A 204 19.60 -15.66 48.62
C GLU A 204 19.70 -15.34 50.13
N THR A 205 19.60 -14.08 50.55
CA THR A 205 19.75 -13.68 51.97
C THR A 205 18.53 -13.98 52.87
N ARG A 206 17.50 -14.68 52.37
CA ARG A 206 16.34 -15.12 53.17
C ARG A 206 16.23 -16.62 53.42
N ALA A 207 17.16 -17.43 52.93
CA ALA A 207 17.19 -18.87 53.20
C ALA A 207 18.52 -19.31 53.86
N GLN A 208 18.47 -19.44 55.19
CA GLN A 208 19.35 -20.25 56.04
C GLN A 208 20.87 -19.94 56.05
N VAL A 209 21.29 -19.12 57.02
CA VAL A 209 22.54 -19.41 57.74
C VAL A 209 22.20 -19.47 59.24
N ARG A 210 21.80 -20.65 59.73
CA ARG A 210 21.91 -20.94 61.17
C ARG A 210 23.37 -21.26 61.44
N VAL A 211 24.14 -20.25 61.83
CA VAL A 211 25.47 -20.47 62.40
C VAL A 211 25.27 -21.33 63.65
N ARG A 212 25.71 -22.59 63.64
CA ARG A 212 25.86 -23.36 64.87
C ARG A 212 27.07 -22.77 65.60
N SER A 213 26.82 -22.08 66.70
CA SER A 213 27.87 -21.73 67.67
C SER A 213 28.54 -23.03 68.12
N VAL A 214 29.87 -23.07 67.96
CA VAL A 214 30.75 -24.12 68.47
C VAL A 214 30.81 -24.05 69.99
#